data_AF-A0A432SHK8-F1
#
_entry.id   AF-A0A432SHK8-F1
#
_cell.length_a   1.000
_cell.length_b   1.000
_cell.length_c   1.000
_cell.angle_alpha   90.00
_cell.angle_beta   90.00
_cell.angle_gamma   90.00
#
_symmetry.space_group_name_H-M   'P 1'
#
loop_
_entity.id
_entity.type
_entity.pdbx_description
1 polymer ?
#
loop_
_entity_poly.entity_id
_entity_poly.type
_entity_poly.pdbx_seq_one_letter_code
_entity_poly.pdbx_strand_id
1 'polypeptide(L)'
;MTTVLIIGGGYGGIRALETLAAQAEGTLQITLVDQHTYHYLQTESYNLLVSNRSLEQTFVYLPALVASLGDHTHFVCDEALHIEKQTLICQNSRLDFDYAIIATGSVTRFSQDFHAKGAYVLGVKSLRATLHAKHFFEDELFERLEGCHHQKPLLSSSLAPD
;
A
#
# COMPACT_ATOMS: atom_id res chain seq x y z
N MET A 1 -26.72 -14.36 10.00
CA MET A 1 -25.58 -13.48 10.30
C MET A 1 -24.89 -13.23 8.98
N THR A 2 -24.87 -11.97 8.54
CA THR A 2 -24.49 -11.62 7.17
C THR A 2 -22.98 -11.45 7.08
N THR A 3 -22.33 -12.06 6.10
CA THR A 3 -20.88 -11.95 5.91
C THR A 3 -20.54 -10.86 4.90
N VAL A 4 -19.69 -9.91 5.31
CA VAL A 4 -19.22 -8.82 4.47
C VAL A 4 -17.71 -8.93 4.31
N LEU A 5 -17.26 -9.02 3.06
CA LEU A 5 -15.86 -9.08 2.71
C LEU A 5 -15.39 -7.73 2.18
N ILE A 6 -14.35 -7.15 2.78
CA ILE A 6 -13.72 -5.92 2.33
C ILE A 6 -12.38 -6.29 1.70
N ILE A 7 -12.19 -5.95 0.42
CA ILE A 7 -11.01 -6.32 -0.35
C ILE A 7 -10.14 -5.08 -0.55
N GLY A 8 -9.04 -5.00 0.18
CA GLY A 8 -8.10 -3.88 0.20
C GLY A 8 -8.23 -3.02 1.46
N GLY A 9 -7.21 -3.03 2.30
CA GLY A 9 -7.02 -2.20 3.49
C GLY A 9 -6.49 -0.80 3.19
N GLY A 10 -6.92 -0.21 2.07
CA GLY A 10 -6.66 1.20 1.76
C GLY A 10 -7.56 2.15 2.55
N TYR A 11 -7.50 3.45 2.24
CA TYR A 11 -8.39 4.46 2.82
C TYR A 11 -9.87 4.07 2.72
N GLY A 12 -10.32 3.62 1.55
CA GLY A 12 -11.73 3.22 1.35
C GLY A 12 -12.13 2.00 2.17
N GLY A 13 -11.27 0.97 2.21
CA GLY A 13 -11.56 -0.27 2.94
C GLY A 13 -11.56 -0.08 4.45
N ILE A 14 -10.60 0.69 4.99
CA ILE A 14 -10.58 1.05 6.41
C ILE A 14 -11.84 1.82 6.80
N ARG A 15 -12.25 2.82 6.01
CA ARG A 15 -13.45 3.61 6.35
C ARG A 15 -14.74 2.78 6.25
N ALA A 16 -14.81 1.86 5.29
CA ALA A 16 -15.90 0.90 5.22
C ALA A 16 -15.92 -0.02 6.45
N LEU A 17 -14.77 -0.56 6.84
CA LEU A 17 -14.59 -1.41 8.01
C LEU A 17 -15.03 -0.70 9.30
N GLU A 18 -14.52 0.50 9.57
CA GLU A 18 -14.86 1.30 10.76
C GLU A 18 -16.36 1.60 10.83
N THR A 19 -16.95 1.99 9.69
CA THR A 19 -18.38 2.36 9.61
C THR A 19 -19.27 1.15 9.86
N LEU A 20 -18.99 0.03 9.17
CA LEU A 20 -19.77 -1.19 9.31
C LEU A 20 -19.61 -1.80 10.70
N ALA A 21 -18.39 -1.81 11.25
CA ALA A 21 -18.15 -2.35 12.58
C ALA A 21 -18.92 -1.59 13.67
N ALA A 22 -19.02 -0.26 13.55
CA ALA A 22 -19.79 0.59 14.47
C ALA A 22 -21.31 0.41 14.34
N GLN A 23 -21.81 0.07 13.16
CA GLN A 23 -23.25 -0.07 12.87
C GLN A 23 -23.77 -1.52 12.98
N ALA A 24 -22.87 -2.50 13.07
CA ALA A 24 -23.25 -3.90 12.88
C ALA A 24 -24.19 -4.45 13.97
N GLU A 25 -24.26 -3.87 15.18
CA GLU A 25 -25.02 -4.40 16.34
C GLU A 25 -24.92 -5.95 16.50
N GLY A 26 -23.77 -6.55 16.14
CA GLY A 26 -23.55 -8.01 16.16
C GLY A 26 -24.23 -8.83 15.06
N THR A 27 -24.88 -8.20 14.07
CA THR A 27 -25.57 -8.86 12.96
C THR A 27 -24.68 -9.17 11.75
N LEU A 28 -23.53 -8.51 11.66
CA LEU A 28 -22.55 -8.65 10.57
C LEU A 28 -21.29 -9.37 11.04
N GLN A 29 -20.70 -10.17 10.16
CA GLN A 29 -19.32 -10.65 10.27
C GLN A 29 -18.50 -10.02 9.15
N ILE A 30 -17.49 -9.23 9.52
CA ILE A 30 -16.74 -8.40 8.59
C ILE A 30 -15.33 -8.96 8.47
N THR A 31 -14.89 -9.30 7.26
CA THR A 31 -13.52 -9.73 7.02
C THR A 31 -12.82 -8.71 6.13
N LEU A 32 -11.71 -8.14 6.59
CA LEU A 32 -10.81 -7.33 5.78
C LEU A 32 -9.70 -8.21 5.21
N VAL A 33 -9.56 -8.20 3.89
CA VAL A 33 -8.49 -8.91 3.16
C VAL A 33 -7.55 -7.88 2.57
N ASP A 34 -6.25 -8.00 2.85
CA ASP A 34 -5.21 -7.24 2.16
C ASP A 34 -3.95 -8.10 1.99
N GLN A 35 -3.18 -7.87 0.92
CA GLN A 35 -1.92 -8.56 0.69
C GLN A 35 -0.80 -8.09 1.65
N HIS A 36 -0.98 -6.97 2.35
CA HIS A 36 -0.06 -6.43 3.34
C HIS A 36 -0.73 -6.34 4.71
N THR A 37 0.07 -6.48 5.77
CA THR A 37 -0.39 -6.29 7.16
C THR A 37 -0.54 -4.83 7.56
N TYR A 38 -0.39 -3.89 6.62
CA TYR A 38 -0.40 -2.47 6.91
C TYR A 38 -1.08 -1.68 5.79
N HIS A 39 -1.73 -0.59 6.17
CA HIS A 39 -2.15 0.45 5.26
C HIS A 39 -1.06 1.52 5.18
N TYR A 40 -0.50 1.74 3.99
CA TYR A 40 0.43 2.84 3.77
C TYR A 40 -0.31 4.19 3.65
N LEU A 41 0.04 5.14 4.50
CA LEU A 41 -0.48 6.51 4.44
C LEU A 41 0.25 7.27 3.34
N GLN A 42 -0.22 7.11 2.10
CA GLN A 42 0.40 7.76 0.93
C GLN A 42 0.44 9.29 1.07
N THR A 43 -0.46 9.89 1.85
CA THR A 43 -0.43 11.33 2.19
C THR A 43 0.81 11.75 2.96
N GLU A 44 1.44 10.83 3.71
CA GLU A 44 2.66 11.07 4.48
C GLU A 44 3.94 10.72 3.71
N SER A 45 3.83 10.26 2.46
CA SER A 45 4.97 9.83 1.65
C SER A 45 6.05 10.91 1.52
N TYR A 46 5.65 12.14 1.21
CA TYR A 46 6.56 13.27 1.08
C TYR A 46 7.25 13.62 2.40
N ASN A 47 6.53 13.52 3.52
CA ASN A 47 7.10 13.76 4.84
C ASN A 47 8.12 12.68 5.23
N LEU A 48 7.87 11.43 4.85
CA LEU A 48 8.82 10.33 5.05
C LEU A 48 10.10 10.54 4.23
N LEU A 49 9.97 10.94 2.95
CA LEU A 49 11.11 11.20 2.07
C LEU A 49 12.09 12.18 2.71
N VAL A 50 11.58 13.31 3.18
CA VAL A 50 12.39 14.42 3.73
C VAL A 50 12.69 14.27 5.23
N SER A 51 12.51 13.08 5.82
CA SER A 51 12.74 12.81 7.25
C SER A 51 11.91 13.66 8.23
N ASN A 52 10.80 14.26 7.79
CA ASN A 52 9.91 15.03 8.66
C ASN A 52 8.92 14.13 9.45
N ARG A 53 8.76 12.88 9.00
CA ARG A 53 8.00 11.83 9.69
C ARG A 53 8.85 10.57 9.78
N SER A 54 8.71 9.85 10.89
CA SER A 54 9.29 8.53 11.04
C SER A 54 8.44 7.47 10.33
N LEU A 55 9.02 6.29 10.13
CA LEU A 55 8.38 5.17 9.44
C LEU A 55 7.05 4.77 10.10
N GLU A 56 7.05 4.64 11.41
CA GLU A 56 5.88 4.27 12.22
C GLU A 56 4.72 5.27 12.12
N GLN A 57 4.98 6.52 11.71
CA GLN A 57 3.95 7.53 11.50
C GLN A 57 3.34 7.48 10.09
N THR A 58 3.79 6.58 9.23
CA THR A 58 3.42 6.54 7.80
C THR A 58 2.60 5.32 7.41
N PHE A 59 2.23 4.48 8.38
CA PHE A 59 1.34 3.35 8.15
C PHE A 59 0.42 3.09 9.33
N VAL A 60 -0.65 2.35 9.07
CA VAL A 60 -1.54 1.78 10.10
C VAL A 60 -1.41 0.28 10.07
N TYR A 61 -1.19 -0.36 11.22
CA TYR A 61 -1.11 -1.82 11.31
C TYR A 61 -2.52 -2.42 11.30
N LEU A 62 -2.87 -3.09 10.20
CA LEU A 62 -4.24 -3.56 9.94
C LEU A 62 -4.72 -4.63 10.93
N PRO A 63 -3.93 -5.65 11.32
CA PRO A 63 -4.37 -6.64 12.30
C PRO A 63 -4.79 -6.01 13.64
N ALA A 64 -4.03 -5.03 14.14
CA ALA A 64 -4.37 -4.35 15.39
C ALA A 64 -5.59 -3.44 15.24
N LEU A 65 -5.71 -2.72 14.11
CA LEU A 65 -6.89 -1.92 13.81
C LEU A 65 -8.14 -2.80 13.82
N VAL A 66 -8.13 -3.90 13.07
CA VAL A 66 -9.26 -4.83 12.98
C VAL A 66 -9.59 -5.40 14.35
N ALA A 67 -8.62 -5.93 15.09
CA ALA A 67 -8.84 -6.48 16.43
C ALA A 67 -9.44 -5.46 17.42
N SER A 68 -9.15 -4.16 17.25
CA SER A 68 -9.71 -3.10 18.09
C SER A 68 -11.20 -2.82 17.87
N LEU A 69 -11.79 -3.31 16.77
CA LEU A 69 -13.18 -3.06 16.39
C LEU A 69 -14.16 -4.13 16.88
N GLY A 70 -13.66 -5.18 17.56
CA GLY A 70 -14.45 -6.23 18.20
C GLY A 70 -14.41 -7.57 17.48
N ASP A 71 -14.95 -8.60 18.14
CA ASP A 71 -14.86 -10.02 17.75
C ASP A 71 -15.59 -10.37 16.45
N HIS A 72 -16.43 -9.47 15.94
CA HIS A 72 -17.14 -9.62 14.67
C HIS A 72 -16.34 -9.13 13.46
N THR A 73 -15.08 -8.73 13.68
CA THR A 73 -14.18 -8.28 12.62
C THR A 73 -12.93 -9.16 12.54
N HIS A 74 -12.54 -9.54 11.33
CA HIS A 74 -11.41 -10.45 11.07
C HIS A 74 -10.48 -9.88 10.02
N PHE A 75 -9.18 -10.14 10.17
CA PHE A 75 -8.18 -9.75 9.19
C PHE A 75 -7.59 -10.99 8.52
N VAL A 76 -7.50 -10.96 7.19
CA VAL A 76 -6.82 -11.98 6.40
C VAL A 76 -5.72 -11.31 5.59
N CYS A 77 -4.48 -11.73 5.83
CA CYS A 77 -3.34 -11.31 5.03
C CYS A 77 -3.18 -12.27 3.85
N ASP A 78 -3.76 -11.93 2.70
CA ASP A 78 -3.68 -12.76 1.49
C ASP A 78 -3.88 -11.89 0.23
N GLU A 79 -3.31 -12.33 -0.89
CA GLU A 79 -3.46 -11.62 -2.18
C GLU A 79 -4.76 -12.05 -2.86
N ALA A 80 -5.66 -11.09 -3.05
CA ALA A 80 -6.91 -11.28 -3.78
C ALA A 80 -6.65 -11.38 -5.29
N LEU A 81 -7.03 -12.50 -5.91
CA LEU A 81 -6.79 -12.76 -7.34
C LEU A 81 -8.04 -12.44 -8.19
N HIS A 82 -9.16 -13.07 -7.88
CA HIS A 82 -10.43 -12.87 -8.60
C HIS A 82 -11.63 -13.34 -7.79
N ILE A 83 -12.82 -12.95 -8.22
CA ILE A 83 -14.09 -13.38 -7.61
C ILE A 83 -14.76 -14.42 -8.52
N GLU A 84 -15.13 -15.56 -7.95
CA GLU A 84 -15.93 -16.60 -8.57
C GLU A 84 -17.30 -16.66 -7.89
N LYS A 85 -18.34 -16.14 -8.54
CA LYS A 85 -19.69 -16.01 -7.95
C LYS A 85 -19.65 -15.16 -6.65
N GLN A 86 -19.75 -15.81 -5.50
CA GLN A 86 -19.79 -15.22 -4.15
C GLN A 86 -18.60 -15.69 -3.29
N THR A 87 -17.52 -16.10 -3.95
CA THR A 87 -16.28 -16.54 -3.32
C THR A 87 -15.13 -15.70 -3.85
N LEU A 88 -14.36 -15.08 -2.94
CA LEU A 88 -13.08 -14.49 -3.28
C LEU A 88 -12.03 -15.60 -3.34
N ILE A 89 -11.32 -15.65 -4.46
CA ILE A 89 -10.16 -16.52 -4.64
C ILE A 89 -8.92 -15.70 -4.31
N CYS A 90 -8.20 -16.12 -3.28
CA CYS A 90 -6.92 -15.56 -2.92
C CYS A 90 -5.79 -16.52 -3.30
N GLN A 91 -4.54 -16.06 -3.14
CA GLN A 91 -3.37 -16.87 -3.39
C GLN A 91 -3.32 -18.14 -2.53
N ASN A 92 -3.72 -18.05 -1.25
CA ASN A 92 -3.63 -19.17 -0.30
C ASN A 92 -4.97 -19.59 0.32
N SER A 93 -6.05 -18.86 0.05
CA SER A 93 -7.35 -19.05 0.69
C SER A 93 -8.52 -18.83 -0.26
N ARG A 94 -9.70 -19.28 0.16
CA ARG A 94 -10.99 -19.03 -0.51
C ARG A 94 -11.96 -18.52 0.55
N LEU A 95 -12.63 -17.40 0.29
CA LEU A 95 -13.49 -16.71 1.26
C LEU A 95 -14.88 -16.48 0.66
N ASP A 96 -15.89 -17.13 1.22
CA ASP A 96 -17.29 -16.92 0.83
C ASP A 96 -17.86 -15.66 1.49
N PHE A 97 -18.75 -14.96 0.78
CA PHE A 97 -19.35 -13.72 1.27
C PHE A 97 -20.79 -13.53 0.76
N ASP A 98 -21.62 -12.84 1.56
CA ASP A 98 -22.91 -12.35 1.10
C ASP A 98 -22.74 -11.04 0.31
N TYR A 99 -21.87 -10.16 0.81
CA TYR A 99 -21.54 -8.88 0.18
C TYR A 99 -20.03 -8.66 0.11
N ALA A 100 -19.56 -8.05 -0.98
CA ALA A 100 -18.17 -7.63 -1.13
C ALA A 100 -18.07 -6.12 -1.35
N ILE A 101 -17.10 -5.50 -0.68
CA ILE A 101 -16.67 -4.12 -0.90
C ILE A 101 -15.28 -4.18 -1.54
N ILE A 102 -15.17 -3.73 -2.78
CA ILE A 102 -13.91 -3.70 -3.52
C ILE A 102 -13.24 -2.34 -3.31
N ALA A 103 -12.14 -2.34 -2.57
CA ALA A 103 -11.38 -1.15 -2.15
C ALA A 103 -9.87 -1.29 -2.43
N THR A 104 -9.50 -1.97 -3.52
CA THR A 104 -8.11 -2.35 -3.88
C THR A 104 -7.22 -1.20 -4.35
N GLY A 105 -7.77 0.02 -4.48
CA GLY A 105 -7.01 1.20 -4.87
C GLY A 105 -6.67 1.23 -6.36
N SER A 106 -5.48 1.72 -6.70
CA SER A 106 -5.02 1.87 -8.09
C SER A 106 -3.52 1.66 -8.22
N VAL A 107 -3.09 1.25 -9.41
CA VAL A 107 -1.67 1.13 -9.76
C VAL A 107 -1.23 2.26 -10.69
N THR A 108 0.05 2.59 -10.69
CA THR A 108 0.61 3.53 -11.69
C THR A 108 0.69 2.85 -13.04
N ARG A 109 0.15 3.50 -14.07
CA ARG A 109 0.25 3.07 -15.46
C ARG A 109 1.00 4.12 -16.27
N PHE A 110 2.11 3.73 -16.88
CA PHE A 110 2.83 4.58 -17.82
C PHE A 110 2.25 4.39 -19.23
N SER A 111 2.25 5.45 -20.04
CA SER A 111 1.92 5.33 -21.46
C SER A 111 3.00 4.53 -22.19
N GLN A 112 2.67 3.96 -23.36
CA GLN A 112 3.61 3.16 -24.15
C GLN A 112 4.90 3.94 -24.47
N ASP A 113 4.78 5.23 -24.81
CA ASP A 113 5.92 6.11 -25.12
C ASP A 113 6.82 6.40 -23.90
N PHE A 114 6.30 6.19 -22.69
CA PHE A 114 7.01 6.46 -21.45
C PHE A 114 7.42 5.18 -20.70
N HIS A 115 7.08 4.00 -21.23
CA HIS A 115 7.32 2.72 -20.57
C HIS A 115 8.82 2.47 -20.35
N ALA A 116 9.66 2.78 -21.34
CA ALA A 116 11.12 2.69 -21.23
C ALA A 116 11.67 3.65 -20.14
N LYS A 117 11.06 4.84 -20.00
CA LYS A 117 11.44 5.83 -18.98
C LYS A 117 10.91 5.51 -17.59
N GLY A 118 9.95 4.59 -17.46
CA GLY A 118 9.41 4.16 -16.17
C GLY A 118 10.49 3.60 -15.23
N ALA A 119 11.56 3.01 -15.77
CA ALA A 119 12.69 2.50 -15.00
C ALA A 119 13.49 3.59 -14.25
N TYR A 120 13.27 4.85 -14.58
CA TYR A 120 13.98 6.03 -14.08
C TYR A 120 13.11 6.81 -13.10
N VAL A 121 11.84 6.41 -12.96
CA VAL A 121 10.86 7.08 -12.13
C VAL A 121 10.85 6.44 -10.77
N LEU A 122 11.25 7.22 -9.76
CA LEU A 122 11.08 6.86 -8.37
C LEU A 122 9.65 7.23 -7.94
N GLY A 123 8.79 6.22 -7.79
CA GLY A 123 7.42 6.39 -7.30
C GLY A 123 7.35 6.44 -5.77
N VAL A 124 6.26 7.01 -5.24
CA VAL A 124 5.99 7.10 -3.80
C VAL A 124 4.64 6.51 -3.39
N LYS A 125 4.04 5.67 -4.25
CA LYS A 125 2.73 5.04 -4.00
C LYS A 125 2.78 3.84 -3.05
N SER A 126 3.97 3.30 -2.79
CA SER A 126 4.15 2.23 -1.82
C SER A 126 5.25 2.61 -0.86
N LEU A 127 5.17 2.08 0.37
CA LEU A 127 6.18 2.33 1.39
C LEU A 127 7.58 1.95 0.91
N ARG A 128 7.71 0.80 0.24
CA ARG A 128 8.98 0.34 -0.34
C ARG A 128 9.54 1.32 -1.37
N ALA A 129 8.69 1.83 -2.27
CA ALA A 129 9.13 2.76 -3.30
C ALA A 129 9.56 4.11 -2.69
N THR A 130 8.84 4.60 -1.69
CA THR A 130 9.21 5.79 -0.93
C THR A 130 10.54 5.64 -0.19
N LEU A 131 10.76 4.52 0.50
CA LEU A 131 12.04 4.25 1.17
C LEU A 131 13.19 4.10 0.18
N HIS A 132 12.97 3.47 -0.97
CA HIS A 132 13.97 3.40 -2.02
C HIS A 132 14.34 4.79 -2.53
N ALA A 133 13.35 5.65 -2.81
CA ALA A 133 13.61 7.02 -3.24
C ALA A 133 14.37 7.82 -2.17
N LYS A 134 14.01 7.65 -0.90
CA LYS A 134 14.70 8.26 0.24
C LYS A 134 16.18 7.88 0.28
N HIS A 135 16.48 6.57 0.31
CA HIS A 135 17.87 6.10 0.38
C HIS A 135 18.67 6.55 -0.84
N PHE A 136 18.09 6.50 -2.04
CA PHE A 136 18.72 7.02 -3.25
C PHE A 136 19.19 8.48 -3.10
N PHE A 137 18.33 9.35 -2.54
CA PHE A 137 18.71 10.74 -2.30
C PHE A 137 19.77 10.89 -1.21
N GLU A 138 19.68 10.10 -0.14
CA GLU A 138 20.65 10.13 0.95
C GLU A 138 22.04 9.68 0.48
N ASP A 139 22.12 8.57 -0.26
CA ASP A 139 23.36 8.04 -0.81
C ASP A 139 24.03 9.05 -1.77
N GLU A 140 23.26 9.66 -2.69
CA GLU A 140 23.77 10.70 -3.60
C GLU A 140 24.25 11.95 -2.84
N LEU A 141 23.60 12.32 -1.73
CA LEU A 141 24.06 13.42 -0.88
C LEU A 141 25.38 13.08 -0.19
N PHE A 142 25.52 11.87 0.35
CA PHE A 142 26.75 11.43 1.02
C PHE A 142 27.93 11.38 0.05
N GLU A 143 27.76 10.77 -1.14
CA GLU A 143 28.82 10.71 -2.15
C GLU A 143 29.37 12.10 -2.51
N ARG A 144 28.50 13.12 -2.56
CA ARG A 144 28.89 14.51 -2.84
C ARG A 144 29.57 15.20 -1.67
N LEU A 145 29.16 14.91 -0.44
CA LEU A 145 29.77 15.48 0.76
C LEU A 145 31.17 14.91 0.99
N GLU A 146 31.39 13.63 0.67
CA GLU A 146 32.67 12.95 0.81
C GLU A 146 33.62 13.21 -0.38
N GLY A 147 33.09 13.49 -1.57
CA GLY A 147 33.87 13.74 -2.77
C GLY A 147 34.52 15.12 -2.82
N CYS A 148 35.83 15.22 -2.55
CA CYS A 148 36.59 16.48 -2.70
C CYS A 148 36.65 17.06 -4.14
N HIS A 149 36.37 16.27 -5.20
CA HIS A 149 36.62 16.69 -6.59
C HIS A 149 35.64 16.21 -7.68
N HIS A 150 34.48 15.63 -7.35
CA HIS A 150 33.56 15.12 -8.38
C HIS A 150 32.13 15.64 -8.21
N GLN A 151 31.86 16.84 -8.71
CA GLN A 151 30.49 17.26 -9.03
C GLN A 151 30.06 16.56 -10.32
N LYS A 152 29.60 15.31 -10.22
CA LYS A 152 28.90 14.66 -11.33
C LYS A 152 27.51 15.31 -11.46
N PRO A 153 27.06 15.70 -12.67
CA PRO A 153 25.73 16.29 -12.85
C PRO A 153 24.65 15.30 -12.41
N LEU A 154 23.58 15.80 -11.77
CA LEU A 154 22.44 15.06 -11.19
C LEU A 154 21.74 14.08 -12.17
N LEU A 155 22.06 14.18 -13.47
CA LEU A 155 21.63 13.28 -14.52
C LEU A 155 22.83 13.01 -15.44
N SER A 156 23.74 12.13 -15.03
CA SER A 156 24.72 11.59 -15.99
C SER A 156 24.02 10.56 -16.86
N SER A 157 24.14 10.71 -18.18
CA SER A 157 23.44 10.03 -19.26
C SER A 157 23.65 8.50 -19.37
N SER A 158 24.01 7.80 -18.28
CA SER A 158 24.26 6.35 -18.28
C SER A 158 22.98 5.50 -18.32
N LEU A 159 21.85 6.12 -18.61
CA LEU A 159 20.62 5.41 -18.87
C LEU A 159 20.17 5.63 -20.33
N ALA A 160 21.10 5.62 -21.28
CA ALA A 160 20.76 5.34 -22.66
C ALA A 160 21.30 3.94 -22.97
N PRO A 161 20.46 2.92 -23.18
CA PRO A 161 20.89 1.75 -23.92
C PRO A 161 20.85 2.06 -25.42
N ASP A 162 21.76 1.45 -26.16
CA ASP A 162 21.69 1.29 -27.62
C ASP A 162 20.35 0.67 -28.06
#